data_AF-A0A9E5HEC3-F1
#
_entry.id   AF-A0A9E5HEC3-F1
#
_cell.length_a   1.000
_cell.length_b   1.000
_cell.length_c   1.000
_cell.angle_alpha   90.00
_cell.angle_beta   90.00
_cell.angle_gamma   90.00
#
_symmetry.space_group_name_H-M   'P 1'
#
loop_
_entity.id
_entity.type
_entity.pdbx_description
1 polymer ?
#
loop_
_entity_poly.entity_id
_entity_poly.type
_entity_poly.pdbx_seq_one_letter_code
_entity_poly.pdbx_strand_id
1 'polypeptide(L)'
;AKVTFANELMKKSVLAFMTRETDGKNNMSMSFRADLSANSILLVQLFPSKKDSDAHDKAVNEMVTQIKEGGARVEQMEGEVSNFFISGNLTLDDLKGSG
;
A
#
# COMPACT_ATOMS: atom_id res chain seq x y z
N ALA A 1 3.04 -5.80 -0.31
CA ALA A 1 4.12 -5.80 0.71
C ALA A 1 3.54 -5.95 2.12
N LYS A 2 4.21 -6.70 3.00
CA LYS A 2 3.96 -6.65 4.45
C LYS A 2 4.91 -5.63 5.06
N VAL A 3 4.39 -4.68 5.83
CA VAL A 3 5.19 -3.63 6.46
C VAL A 3 5.01 -3.70 7.96
N THR A 4 6.11 -3.85 8.69
CA THR A 4 6.15 -3.81 10.16
C THR A 4 6.92 -2.57 10.58
N PHE A 5 6.27 -1.68 11.32
CA PHE A 5 6.84 -0.43 11.81
C PHE A 5 7.42 -0.62 13.21
N ALA A 6 8.37 0.23 13.59
CA ALA A 6 8.98 0.18 14.92
C ALA A 6 7.94 0.38 16.06
N ASN A 7 6.90 1.17 15.81
CA ASN A 7 5.79 1.41 16.74
C ASN A 7 4.55 1.93 15.99
N GLU A 8 3.43 2.06 16.72
CA GLU A 8 2.15 2.55 16.17
C GLU A 8 2.22 4.00 15.67
N LEU A 9 2.99 4.87 16.33
CA LEU A 9 3.15 6.26 15.89
C LEU A 9 3.81 6.33 14.51
N MET A 10 4.88 5.56 14.30
CA MET A 10 5.55 5.46 13.02
C MET A 10 4.59 4.94 11.94
N LYS A 11 3.80 3.89 12.24
CA LYS A 11 2.75 3.39 11.33
C LYS A 11 1.83 4.52 10.89
N LYS A 12 1.24 5.26 11.83
CA LYS A 12 0.29 6.35 11.53
C LYS A 12 0.94 7.44 10.66
N SER A 13 2.15 7.87 11.01
CA SER A 13 2.87 8.90 10.26
C SER A 13 3.22 8.45 8.84
N VAL A 14 3.78 7.25 8.68
CA VAL A 14 4.16 6.72 7.36
C VAL A 14 2.93 6.48 6.50
N LEU A 15 1.83 5.96 7.07
CA LEU A 15 0.58 5.77 6.32
C LEU A 15 0.00 7.08 5.82
N ALA A 16 -0.10 8.09 6.70
CA ALA A 16 -0.60 9.40 6.31
C ALA A 16 0.24 10.04 5.19
N PHE A 17 1.56 9.87 5.25
CA PHE A 17 2.48 10.31 4.21
C PHE A 17 2.28 9.53 2.89
N MET A 18 2.35 8.19 2.93
CA MET A 18 2.25 7.34 1.74
C MET A 18 0.91 7.47 1.02
N THR A 19 -0.19 7.65 1.76
CA THR A 19 -1.51 7.87 1.15
C THR A 19 -1.55 9.17 0.35
N ARG A 20 -0.87 10.23 0.80
CA ARG A 20 -0.77 11.48 0.03
C ARG A 20 0.19 11.35 -1.15
N GLU A 21 1.31 10.67 -0.93
CA GLU A 21 2.41 10.70 -1.88
C GLU A 21 2.40 9.60 -2.94
N THR A 22 1.68 8.50 -2.72
CA THR A 22 1.77 7.33 -3.60
C THR A 22 0.44 6.83 -4.12
N ASP A 23 -0.66 6.97 -3.38
CA ASP A 23 -1.95 6.39 -3.77
C ASP A 23 -2.48 7.05 -5.05
N GLY A 24 -2.95 6.23 -5.99
CA GLY A 24 -3.48 6.68 -7.29
C GLY A 24 -2.45 7.24 -8.27
N LYS A 25 -1.15 7.28 -7.92
CA LYS A 25 -0.08 7.72 -8.83
C LYS A 25 0.45 6.56 -9.68
N ASN A 26 1.17 6.88 -10.77
CA ASN A 26 1.86 5.92 -11.64
C ASN A 26 0.96 4.80 -12.21
N ASN A 27 -0.23 5.16 -12.71
CA ASN A 27 -1.22 4.24 -13.29
C ASN A 27 -1.67 3.11 -12.35
N MET A 28 -1.58 3.30 -11.03
CA MET A 28 -2.06 2.32 -10.07
C MET A 28 -3.59 2.19 -10.15
N SER A 29 -4.07 0.97 -10.40
CA SER A 29 -5.51 0.66 -10.50
C SER A 29 -6.16 0.64 -9.13
N MET A 30 -5.43 0.19 -8.11
CA MET A 30 -5.95 0.07 -6.75
C MET A 30 -4.81 0.10 -5.74
N SER A 31 -5.07 0.73 -4.60
CA SER A 31 -4.26 0.66 -3.39
C SER A 31 -5.19 0.32 -2.24
N PHE A 32 -4.93 -0.77 -1.51
CA PHE A 32 -5.62 -1.04 -0.27
C PHE A 32 -4.64 -1.49 0.80
N ARG A 33 -5.04 -1.25 2.05
CA ARG A 33 -4.23 -1.54 3.23
C ARG A 33 -5.11 -2.28 4.23
N ALA A 34 -4.59 -3.35 4.80
CA ALA A 34 -5.22 -4.08 5.88
C ALA A 34 -4.30 -4.06 7.10
N ASP A 35 -4.87 -3.71 8.25
CA ASP A 35 -4.14 -3.80 9.52
C ASP A 35 -3.96 -5.28 9.91
N LEU A 36 -2.70 -5.66 10.17
CA LEU A 36 -2.36 -7.00 10.67
C LEU A 36 -2.10 -6.95 12.19
N SER A 37 -1.64 -5.81 12.70
CA SER A 37 -1.46 -5.53 14.12
C SER A 37 -1.42 -4.00 14.36
N ALA A 38 -1.23 -3.60 15.63
CA ALA A 38 -1.04 -2.19 16.00
C ALA A 38 0.10 -1.49 15.24
N ASN A 39 1.16 -2.22 14.87
CA ASN A 39 2.33 -1.69 14.18
C ASN A 39 2.63 -2.38 12.84
N SER A 40 1.70 -3.13 12.25
CA SER A 40 1.95 -3.75 10.95
C SER A 40 0.74 -3.75 10.03
N ILE A 41 1.01 -3.70 8.73
CA ILE A 41 0.00 -3.72 7.67
C ILE A 41 0.36 -4.69 6.56
N LEU A 42 -0.67 -5.11 5.83
CA LEU A 42 -0.56 -5.58 4.46
C LEU A 42 -0.89 -4.41 3.54
N LEU A 43 0.06 -3.99 2.71
CA LEU A 43 -0.15 -3.06 1.58
C LEU A 43 -0.31 -3.88 0.31
N VAL A 44 -1.41 -3.69 -0.40
CA VAL A 44 -1.64 -4.29 -1.72
C VAL A 44 -1.85 -3.16 -2.72
N GLN A 45 -1.08 -3.20 -3.80
CA GLN A 45 -1.16 -2.26 -4.91
C GLN A 45 -1.30 -3.07 -6.18
N LEU A 46 -2.33 -2.75 -6.97
CA LEU A 46 -2.62 -3.41 -8.23
C LEU A 46 -2.30 -2.46 -9.37
N PHE A 47 -1.60 -2.98 -10.37
CA PHE A 47 -1.20 -2.27 -11.56
C PHE A 47 -1.71 -2.99 -12.81
N PRO A 48 -2.02 -2.26 -13.90
CA PRO A 48 -2.46 -2.86 -15.16
C PRO A 48 -1.40 -3.76 -15.80
N SER A 49 -0.12 -3.52 -15.52
CA SER A 49 0.99 -4.28 -16.09
C SER A 49 2.21 -4.27 -15.16
N LYS A 50 3.14 -5.22 -15.38
CA LYS A 50 4.44 -5.21 -14.69
C LYS A 50 5.26 -3.96 -14.99
N LYS A 51 5.14 -3.40 -16.19
CA LYS A 51 5.83 -2.15 -16.54
C LYS A 51 5.39 -0.99 -15.64
N ASP A 52 4.09 -0.89 -15.36
CA ASP A 52 3.54 0.15 -14.49
C ASP A 52 3.96 -0.07 -13.02
N SER A 53 3.97 -1.33 -12.55
CA SER A 53 4.47 -1.64 -11.19
C SER A 53 5.95 -1.33 -11.03
N ASP A 54 6.78 -1.71 -12.00
CA ASP A 54 8.23 -1.46 -11.96
C ASP A 54 8.53 0.05 -12.00
N ALA A 55 7.75 0.83 -12.76
CA ALA A 55 7.85 2.29 -12.78
C ALA A 55 7.45 2.92 -11.43
N HIS A 56 6.40 2.39 -10.79
CA HIS A 56 6.01 2.81 -9.45
C HIS A 56 7.10 2.51 -8.42
N ASP A 57 7.63 1.28 -8.41
CA ASP A 57 8.68 0.86 -7.49
C ASP A 57 9.92 1.76 -7.60
N LYS A 58 10.32 2.11 -8.83
CA LYS A 58 11.41 3.05 -9.06
C LYS A 58 11.11 4.44 -8.50
N ALA A 59 9.88 4.94 -8.70
CA ALA A 59 9.47 6.26 -8.24
C ALA A 59 9.41 6.38 -6.71
N VAL A 60 9.14 5.28 -5.99
CA VAL A 60 8.98 5.29 -4.54
C VAL A 60 10.18 4.73 -3.78
N ASN A 61 11.21 4.23 -4.48
CA ASN A 61 12.35 3.53 -3.87
C ASN A 61 13.07 4.34 -2.79
N GLU A 62 13.30 5.64 -3.02
CA GLU A 62 13.96 6.51 -2.03
C GLU A 62 13.12 6.65 -0.76
N MET A 63 11.81 6.83 -0.90
CA MET A 63 10.88 6.90 0.24
C MET A 63 10.84 5.58 1.01
N VAL A 64 10.78 4.45 0.31
CA VAL A 64 10.82 3.11 0.94
C VAL A 64 12.14 2.90 1.68
N THR A 65 13.25 3.40 1.15
CA THR A 65 14.56 3.33 1.80
C THR A 65 14.56 4.13 3.10
N GLN A 66 14.09 5.37 3.10
CA GLN A 66 13.97 6.20 4.32
C GLN A 66 13.05 5.56 5.37
N ILE A 67 11.94 4.95 4.94
CA ILE A 67 11.04 4.23 5.84
C ILE A 67 11.76 3.04 6.51
N LYS A 68 12.58 2.29 5.75
CA LYS A 68 13.39 1.20 6.29
C LYS A 68 14.46 1.70 7.28
N GLU A 69 15.16 2.78 6.93
CA GLU A 69 16.15 3.42 7.81
C GLU A 69 15.52 3.94 9.11
N GLY A 70 14.26 4.38 9.07
CA GLY A 70 13.47 4.73 10.26
C GLY A 70 13.07 3.56 11.15
N GLY A 71 13.49 2.33 10.82
CA GLY A 71 13.27 1.11 11.61
C GLY A 71 12.08 0.26 11.16
N ALA A 72 11.48 0.54 10.01
CA ALA A 72 10.45 -0.34 9.46
C ALA A 72 11.06 -1.53 8.70
N ARG A 73 10.45 -2.70 8.84
CA ARG A 73 10.73 -3.87 8.01
C ARG A 73 9.69 -3.94 6.89
N VAL A 74 10.15 -3.94 5.64
CA VAL A 74 9.30 -4.06 4.45
C VAL A 74 9.62 -5.37 3.74
N GLU A 75 8.63 -6.24 3.66
CA GLU A 75 8.69 -7.52 2.95
C GLU A 75 7.86 -7.39 1.67
N GLN A 76 8.57 -7.15 0.56
CA GLN A 76 7.94 -6.99 -0.74
C GLN A 76 7.55 -8.36 -1.30
N MET A 77 6.36 -8.40 -1.88
CA MET A 77 5.79 -9.58 -2.52
C MET A 77 5.21 -9.09 -3.85
N GLU A 78 5.57 -9.77 -4.93
CA GLU A 78 5.04 -9.51 -6.28
C GLU A 78 4.45 -10.80 -6.86
N GLY A 79 3.50 -10.65 -7.77
CA GLY A 79 2.87 -11.77 -8.45
C GLY A 79 1.68 -11.34 -9.28
N GLU A 80 1.33 -12.14 -10.28
CA GLU A 80 0.11 -11.94 -11.05
C GLU A 80 -1.12 -12.23 -10.18
N VAL A 81 -2.14 -11.39 -10.32
CA VAL A 81 -3.42 -11.57 -9.62
C VAL A 81 -4.42 -12.13 -10.62
N SER A 82 -4.72 -13.42 -10.51
CA SER A 82 -5.65 -14.13 -11.39
C SER A 82 -7.09 -14.15 -10.87
N ASN A 83 -7.32 -13.91 -9.58
CA ASN A 83 -8.63 -14.07 -8.92
C ASN A 83 -8.95 -12.91 -7.94
N PHE A 84 -9.06 -11.69 -8.45
CA PHE A 84 -9.50 -10.55 -7.65
C PHE A 84 -11.01 -10.34 -7.78
N PHE A 85 -11.75 -10.54 -6.70
CA PHE A 85 -13.20 -10.36 -6.65
C PHE A 85 -13.57 -9.35 -5.58
N ILE A 86 -14.43 -8.41 -5.96
CA ILE A 86 -15.11 -7.52 -5.04
C ILE A 86 -16.56 -7.98 -4.93
N SER A 87 -17.03 -8.33 -3.73
CA SER A 87 -18.42 -8.75 -3.52
C SER A 87 -19.37 -7.57 -3.76
N GLY A 88 -20.44 -7.80 -4.53
CA GLY A 88 -21.31 -6.77 -5.13
C GLY A 88 -22.24 -6.01 -4.19
N ASN A 89 -22.14 -6.20 -2.88
CA ASN A 89 -22.90 -5.43 -1.89
C ASN A 89 -22.12 -4.22 -1.32
N LEU A 90 -20.98 -3.86 -1.91
CA LEU A 90 -20.28 -2.64 -1.55
C LEU A 90 -21.00 -1.43 -2.15
N THR A 91 -21.37 -0.50 -1.28
CA THR A 91 -21.85 0.82 -1.67
C THR A 91 -20.68 1.73 -2.03
N LEU A 92 -20.97 2.82 -2.75
CA LEU A 92 -19.98 3.88 -2.97
C LEU A 92 -19.50 4.51 -1.66
N ASP A 93 -20.32 4.49 -0.61
CA ASP A 93 -19.97 5.03 0.70
C ASP A 93 -18.98 4.10 1.43
N ASP A 94 -19.14 2.78 1.28
CA ASP A 94 -18.18 1.77 1.76
C ASP A 94 -16.80 1.93 1.10
N LEU A 95 -16.76 2.34 -0.17
CA LEU A 95 -15.51 2.56 -0.92
C LEU A 95 -14.87 3.92 -0.61
N LYS A 96 -15.65 4.91 -0.20
CA LYS A 96 -15.17 6.26 0.13
C LYS A 96 -14.80 6.44 1.61
N GLY A 97 -15.06 5.44 2.45
CA GLY A 97 -14.84 5.51 3.89
C GLY A 97 -15.70 6.58 4.58
N SER A 98 -16.90 6.83 4.04
CA SER A 98 -17.82 7.89 4.53
C SER A 98 -18.80 7.40 5.60
N GLY A 99 -18.46 6.33 6.32
CA GLY A 99 -19.27 5.73 7.39
C GLY A 99 -19.09 6.41 8.74
#